data_AF-P68987-F1
#
_entry.id   AF-P68987-F1
#
_cell.length_a   1.000
_cell.length_b   1.000
_cell.length_c   1.000
_cell.angle_alpha   90.00
_cell.angle_beta   90.00
_cell.angle_gamma   90.00
#
_symmetry.space_group_name_H-M   'P 1'
#
loop_
_entity.id
_entity.type
_entity.pdbx_description
1 polymer ?
#
loop_
_entity_poly.entity_id
_entity_poly.type
_entity_poly.pdbx_seq_one_letter_code
_entity_poly.pdbx_strand_id
1 'polypeptide(L)' 'SALTGAGGTHLCGSHLVEALYVVCGDRGFFYTPSKTGIVEQCCHRKCSIYDMENYCN' A
#
# COMPACT_ATOMS: atom_id res chain seq x y z
N SER A 1 -4.10 8.59 15.09
CA SER A 1 -3.07 8.59 14.04
C SER A 1 -3.79 8.72 12.70
N ALA A 2 -3.79 9.91 12.09
CA ALA A 2 -2.88 10.30 11.00
C ALA A 2 -3.19 9.56 9.69
N LEU A 3 -4.23 10.01 8.96
CA LEU A 3 -4.41 9.69 7.54
C LEU A 3 -3.30 10.40 6.73
N THR A 4 -2.07 9.87 6.75
CA THR A 4 -0.98 10.33 5.88
C THR A 4 -0.82 9.41 4.66
N GLY A 5 -1.83 8.59 4.35
CA GLY A 5 -1.71 7.46 3.41
C GLY A 5 -2.28 7.65 2.01
N ALA A 6 -2.92 8.77 1.68
CA ALA A 6 -3.67 8.94 0.42
C ALA A 6 -3.19 10.12 -0.45
N GLY A 7 -1.92 10.53 -0.34
CA GLY A 7 -1.41 11.68 -1.08
C GLY A 7 0.11 11.77 -1.13
N GLY A 8 0.73 11.06 -2.07
CA GLY A 8 2.02 11.47 -2.67
C GLY A 8 3.32 11.27 -1.87
N THR A 9 3.33 10.56 -0.74
CA THR A 9 4.56 10.23 0.00
C THR A 9 4.73 8.72 0.20
N HIS A 10 5.99 8.30 0.34
CA HIS A 10 6.40 6.90 0.49
C HIS A 10 5.61 6.20 1.61
N LEU A 11 4.91 5.11 1.28
CA LEU A 11 4.13 4.30 2.21
C LEU A 11 4.93 3.06 2.58
N CYS A 12 5.52 3.08 3.77
CA CYS A 12 6.36 2.00 4.29
C CYS A 12 5.66 1.27 5.45
N GLY A 13 5.72 -0.05 5.46
CA GLY A 13 5.26 -0.88 6.59
C GLY A 13 3.81 -0.60 6.99
N SER A 14 3.61 -0.01 8.17
CA SER A 14 2.27 0.25 8.75
C SER A 14 1.39 1.15 7.89
N HIS A 15 1.94 2.23 7.32
CA HIS A 15 1.17 3.15 6.48
C HIS A 15 0.73 2.52 5.17
N LEU A 16 1.50 1.56 4.67
CA LEU A 16 1.16 0.82 3.46
C LEU A 16 0.00 -0.15 3.71
N VAL A 17 0.04 -0.86 4.83
CA VAL A 17 -1.04 -1.76 5.25
C VAL A 17 -2.32 -0.97 5.51
N GLU A 18 -2.23 0.21 6.13
CA GLU A 18 -3.38 1.10 6.34
C GLU A 18 -3.98 1.60 5.02
N ALA A 19 -3.14 2.02 4.07
CA ALA A 19 -3.59 2.44 2.75
C ALA A 19 -4.25 1.29 1.96
N LEU A 20 -3.65 0.09 2.00
CA LEU A 20 -4.23 -1.11 1.39
C LEU A 20 -5.57 -1.49 2.01
N TYR A 21 -5.70 -1.37 3.34
CA TYR A 21 -6.96 -1.63 4.01
C TYR A 21 -8.06 -0.70 3.52
N VAL A 22 -7.75 0.59 3.35
CA VAL A 22 -8.70 1.58 2.82
C VAL A 22 -9.06 1.31 1.36
N VAL A 23 -8.08 0.92 0.53
CA VAL A 23 -8.28 0.71 -0.92
C VAL A 23 -8.98 -0.62 -1.23
N CYS A 24 -8.63 -1.69 -0.52
CA CYS A 24 -9.16 -3.02 -0.77
C CYS A 24 -10.45 -3.30 -0.01
N GLY A 25 -10.61 -2.74 1.20
CA GLY A 25 -11.78 -2.96 2.03
C GLY A 25 -12.10 -4.44 2.20
N ASP A 26 -13.32 -4.84 1.85
CA ASP A 26 -13.82 -6.22 1.96
C ASP A 26 -13.14 -7.22 1.00
N ARG A 27 -12.46 -6.74 -0.06
CA ARG A 27 -11.70 -7.63 -0.95
C ARG A 27 -10.56 -8.32 -0.20
N GLY A 28 -10.02 -7.65 0.82
CA GLY A 28 -8.76 -8.06 1.46
C GLY A 28 -7.56 -7.79 0.55
N PHE A 29 -6.36 -7.96 1.10
CA PHE A 29 -5.11 -7.75 0.38
C PHE A 29 -4.02 -8.69 0.88
N PHE A 30 -3.03 -8.95 0.03
CA PHE A 30 -1.87 -9.74 0.40
C PHE A 30 -0.65 -8.86 0.61
N TYR A 31 -0.18 -8.78 1.85
CA TYR A 31 1.08 -8.12 2.18
C TYR A 31 2.24 -9.11 2.14
N THR A 32 3.11 -8.99 1.12
CA THR A 32 4.35 -9.75 1.05
C THR A 32 5.55 -8.80 1.20
N PRO A 33 6.36 -8.92 2.27
CA PRO A 33 7.59 -8.15 2.45
C PRO A 33 8.73 -8.70 1.58
N SER A 34 8.47 -8.93 0.29
CA SER A 34 9.46 -9.40 -0.67
C SER A 34 10.19 -8.23 -1.33
N LYS A 35 11.42 -8.46 -1.81
CA LYS A 35 12.21 -7.51 -2.62
C LYS A 35 11.56 -7.14 -3.97
N THR A 36 10.41 -7.71 -4.28
CA THR A 36 9.59 -7.39 -5.46
C THR A 36 8.15 -7.04 -5.08
N GLY A 37 7.86 -6.99 -3.78
CA GLY A 37 6.53 -6.77 -3.24
C GLY A 37 6.17 -5.30 -3.17
N ILE A 38 4.98 -5.05 -2.62
CA ILE A 38 4.42 -3.71 -2.49
C ILE A 38 5.33 -2.76 -1.68
N VAL A 39 6.13 -3.29 -0.75
CA VAL A 39 7.08 -2.48 0.01
C VAL A 39 8.08 -1.79 -0.92
N GLU A 40 8.73 -2.46 -1.86
CA GLU A 40 9.66 -1.79 -2.78
C GLU A 40 8.94 -0.74 -3.66
N GLN A 41 7.71 -1.04 -4.10
CA GLN A 41 6.98 -0.17 -5.02
C GLN A 41 6.33 1.04 -4.37
N CYS A 42 5.94 0.94 -3.10
CA CYS A 42 5.27 2.02 -2.36
C CYS A 42 6.18 2.69 -1.31
N CYS A 43 7.15 1.96 -0.74
CA CYS A 43 8.11 2.51 0.22
C CYS A 43 9.34 3.10 -0.49
N HIS A 44 9.86 2.50 -1.55
CA HIS A 44 10.99 3.08 -2.31
C HIS A 44 10.56 3.86 -3.55
N ARG A 45 9.40 3.53 -4.14
CA ARG A 45 8.78 4.34 -5.19
C ARG A 45 7.46 4.92 -4.70
N LYS A 46 7.04 6.03 -5.30
CA LYS A 46 5.68 6.54 -5.13
C LYS A 46 4.73 5.58 -5.81
N CYS A 47 3.74 5.05 -5.08
CA CYS A 47 2.68 4.26 -5.68
C CYS A 47 1.39 5.08 -5.80
N SER A 48 0.64 4.78 -6.84
CA SER A 48 -0.70 5.30 -7.05
C SER A 48 -1.74 4.38 -6.42
N ILE A 49 -2.98 4.87 -6.30
CA ILE A 49 -4.12 4.06 -5.86
C ILE A 49 -4.25 2.81 -6.74
N TYR A 50 -4.07 2.94 -8.06
CA TYR A 50 -4.14 1.81 -8.99
C TYR A 50 -3.06 0.74 -8.74
N ASP A 51 -1.85 1.15 -8.34
CA ASP A 51 -0.80 0.20 -8.00
C ASP A 51 -1.18 -0.59 -6.74
N MET A 52 -1.80 0.07 -5.76
CA MET A 52 -2.30 -0.57 -4.54
C MET A 52 -3.47 -1.53 -4.83
N GLU A 53 -4.38 -1.17 -5.73
CA GLU A 53 -5.50 -2.04 -6.11
C GLU A 53 -5.06 -3.39 -6.70
N ASN A 54 -3.91 -3.43 -7.37
CA ASN A 54 -3.36 -4.68 -7.90
C ASN A 54 -2.93 -5.68 -6.80
N TYR A 55 -2.85 -5.24 -5.53
CA TYR A 55 -2.57 -6.10 -4.38
C TYR A 55 -3.82 -6.48 -3.58
N CYS A 56 -5.00 -6.00 -4.00
CA CYS A 56 -6.26 -6.53 -3.49
C CYS A 56 -6.48 -7.95 -3.99
N ASN A 57 -7.13 -8.79 -3.19
CA ASN A 57 -7.53 -10.14 -3.58
C ASN A 57 -8.74 -10.15 -4.51
#